data_AF-A0A0C3D5X1-F1
#
_entry.id   AF-A0A0C3D5X1-F1
#
_cell.length_a   1.000
_cell.length_b   1.000
_cell.length_c   1.000
_cell.angle_alpha   90.00
_cell.angle_beta   90.00
_cell.angle_gamma   90.00
#
_symmetry.space_group_name_H-M   'P 1'
#
loop_
_entity.id
_entity.type
_entity.pdbx_description
1 polymer ?
#
loop_
_entity_poly.entity_id
_entity_poly.type
_entity_poly.pdbx_seq_one_letter_code
_entity_poly.pdbx_strand_id
1 'polypeptide(L)'
;MTSLLLTFRLFPQLVAELRLQIWRLACCSARVVEVQYELNGDRFVSKNRAPSVLHVSRESRHEALRIYKLFFATPSAPSHIYFNPSIDTLYVPRSREMGYDETLRDFQSYLAVPEELDSIHIIGLDYVSPKVKRPWESYNKAVWIRSFSREVQVVLVLRVKEGRQREMCDQRDGDFEFVEPDESAEALQQILADTREEFARELAGTRYVELDDGQGGPIITILTLKGTNETQRIKTPNLGLCLSV
;
A
#
# COMPACT_ATOMS: atom_id res chain seq x y z
N MET A 1 -24.52 -5.64 36.01
CA MET A 1 -25.39 -6.33 35.03
C MET A 1 -24.80 -6.18 33.64
N THR A 2 -23.77 -6.97 33.32
CA THR A 2 -22.98 -6.86 32.08
C THR A 2 -23.01 -8.19 31.32
N SER A 3 -23.06 -8.15 29.99
CA SER A 3 -22.62 -9.22 29.06
C SER A 3 -23.62 -10.21 28.40
N LEU A 4 -24.88 -9.86 28.12
CA LEU A 4 -25.72 -10.70 27.22
C LEU A 4 -25.77 -10.25 25.74
N LEU A 5 -25.29 -9.05 25.40
CA LEU A 5 -25.40 -8.49 24.04
C LEU A 5 -24.15 -8.63 23.15
N LEU A 6 -23.07 -9.25 23.63
CA LEU A 6 -21.79 -9.31 22.90
C LEU A 6 -21.53 -10.65 22.19
N THR A 7 -22.42 -11.65 22.29
CA THR A 7 -22.16 -12.96 21.68
C THR A 7 -23.15 -13.29 20.57
N PHE A 8 -22.69 -13.28 19.32
CA PHE A 8 -23.47 -13.72 18.17
C PHE A 8 -23.51 -15.26 18.11
N ARG A 9 -24.57 -15.86 18.66
CA ARG A 9 -24.73 -17.32 18.78
C ARG A 9 -25.32 -18.01 17.55
N LEU A 10 -25.77 -17.25 16.55
CA LEU A 10 -26.41 -17.80 15.35
C LEU A 10 -25.39 -18.30 14.32
N PHE A 11 -24.18 -17.72 14.29
CA PHE A 11 -23.16 -18.13 13.31
C PHE A 11 -22.84 -19.64 13.38
N PRO A 12 -22.59 -20.25 14.55
CA PRO A 12 -22.30 -21.68 14.62
C PRO A 12 -23.48 -22.59 14.26
N GLN A 13 -24.71 -22.06 14.21
CA GLN A 13 -25.90 -22.83 13.82
C GLN A 13 -26.05 -22.93 12.29
N LEU A 14 -25.29 -22.15 11.53
CA LEU A 14 -25.23 -22.27 10.07
C LEU A 14 -24.55 -23.57 9.66
N VAL A 15 -25.04 -24.16 8.57
CA VAL A 15 -24.37 -25.31 7.92
C VAL A 15 -22.93 -24.94 7.55
N ALA A 16 -22.04 -25.93 7.56
CA ALA A 16 -20.61 -25.71 7.43
C ALA A 16 -20.24 -24.96 6.14
N GLU A 17 -20.92 -25.28 5.03
CA GLU A 17 -20.71 -24.67 3.73
C GLU A 17 -20.93 -23.15 3.77
N LEU A 18 -22.01 -22.71 4.42
CA LEU A 18 -22.32 -21.28 4.55
C LEU A 18 -21.30 -20.58 5.45
N ARG A 19 -20.87 -21.22 6.55
CA ARG A 19 -19.85 -20.65 7.43
C ARG A 19 -18.53 -20.44 6.69
N LEU A 20 -18.10 -21.44 5.90
CA LEU A 20 -16.89 -21.36 5.09
C LEU A 20 -17.01 -20.27 4.00
N GLN A 21 -18.16 -20.16 3.32
CA GLN A 21 -18.39 -19.09 2.35
C GLN A 21 -18.32 -17.70 3.00
N ILE A 22 -18.92 -17.52 4.18
CA ILE A 22 -18.85 -16.25 4.92
C ILE A 22 -17.39 -15.93 5.28
N TRP A 23 -16.61 -16.90 5.75
CA TRP A 23 -15.19 -16.67 6.06
C TRP A 23 -14.37 -16.30 4.83
N ARG A 24 -14.58 -16.98 3.69
CA ARG A 24 -13.90 -16.62 2.44
C ARG A 24 -14.22 -15.20 2.02
N LEU A 25 -15.49 -14.81 2.07
CA LEU A 25 -15.91 -13.44 1.76
C LEU A 25 -15.31 -12.42 2.74
N ALA A 26 -15.25 -12.76 4.03
CA ALA A 26 -14.62 -11.90 5.04
C ALA A 26 -13.11 -11.71 4.82
N CYS A 27 -12.42 -12.70 4.23
CA CYS A 27 -11.01 -12.60 3.86
C CYS A 27 -10.78 -11.76 2.58
N CYS A 28 -11.83 -11.49 1.80
CA CYS A 28 -11.75 -10.66 0.59
C CYS A 28 -11.91 -9.16 0.87
N SER A 29 -11.68 -8.72 2.11
CA SER A 29 -11.71 -7.30 2.45
C SER A 29 -10.37 -6.67 2.11
N ALA A 30 -10.34 -5.89 1.03
CA ALA A 30 -9.18 -5.07 0.68
C ALA A 30 -8.84 -4.10 1.82
N ARG A 31 -7.55 -3.89 2.04
CA ARG A 31 -7.02 -2.95 3.05
C ARG A 31 -5.69 -2.38 2.60
N VAL A 32 -5.29 -1.30 3.26
CA VAL A 32 -3.99 -0.69 3.08
C VAL A 32 -3.04 -1.26 4.12
N VAL A 33 -1.89 -1.76 3.68
CA VAL A 33 -0.82 -2.23 4.56
C VAL A 33 0.34 -1.27 4.42
N GLU A 34 0.52 -0.42 5.44
CA GLU A 34 1.68 0.44 5.58
C GLU A 34 2.90 -0.40 5.92
N VAL A 35 3.94 -0.30 5.09
CA VAL A 35 5.21 -0.99 5.29
C VAL A 35 6.32 0.04 5.35
N GLN A 36 7.10 -0.01 6.42
CA GLN A 36 8.28 0.82 6.63
C GLN A 36 9.48 -0.08 6.89
N TYR A 37 10.65 0.31 6.40
CA TYR A 37 11.88 -0.42 6.68
C TYR A 37 12.59 0.17 7.91
N GLU A 38 12.88 -0.66 8.91
CA GLU A 38 13.62 -0.27 10.11
C GLU A 38 15.10 -0.67 9.97
N LEU A 39 15.96 0.31 9.73
CA LEU A 39 17.41 0.11 9.53
C LEU A 39 18.10 -0.61 10.71
N ASN A 40 17.77 -0.24 11.94
CA ASN A 40 18.44 -0.78 13.13
C ASN A 40 18.19 -2.28 13.33
N GLY A 41 17.01 -2.74 12.91
CA GLY A 41 16.60 -4.12 13.06
C GLY A 41 16.71 -4.95 11.79
N ASP A 42 17.13 -4.33 10.67
CA ASP A 42 17.04 -4.89 9.31
C ASP A 42 15.72 -5.66 9.14
N ARG A 43 14.60 -4.96 9.32
CA ARG A 43 13.27 -5.58 9.22
C ARG A 43 12.24 -4.60 8.69
N PHE A 44 11.30 -5.12 7.92
CA PHE A 44 10.09 -4.38 7.57
C PHE A 44 9.09 -4.40 8.72
N VAL A 45 8.53 -3.26 9.08
CA VAL A 45 7.52 -3.12 10.13
C VAL A 45 6.23 -2.55 9.55
N SER A 46 5.11 -2.94 10.15
CA SER A 46 3.79 -2.39 9.83
C SER A 46 3.09 -1.96 11.11
N LYS A 47 2.46 -0.79 11.07
CA LYS A 47 1.56 -0.32 12.15
C LYS A 47 0.18 -0.96 12.06
N ASN A 48 -0.18 -1.56 10.92
CA ASN A 48 -1.48 -2.18 10.72
C ASN A 48 -1.61 -3.45 11.55
N ARG A 49 -2.78 -3.61 12.17
CA ARG A 49 -3.12 -4.84 12.88
C ARG A 49 -3.27 -6.00 11.89
N ALA A 50 -2.98 -7.22 12.37
CA ALA A 50 -3.27 -8.43 11.63
C ALA A 50 -4.78 -8.51 11.30
N PRO A 51 -5.17 -9.07 10.13
CA PRO A 51 -6.57 -9.22 9.76
C PRO A 51 -7.39 -9.85 10.89
N SER A 52 -8.52 -9.24 11.23
CA SER A 52 -9.37 -9.71 12.34
C SER A 52 -9.78 -11.18 12.17
N VAL A 53 -10.00 -11.62 10.92
CA VAL A 53 -10.31 -13.02 10.54
C VAL A 53 -9.26 -14.04 11.02
N LEU A 54 -8.00 -13.65 11.20
CA LEU A 54 -6.97 -14.53 11.77
C LEU A 54 -7.15 -14.77 13.28
N HIS A 55 -8.01 -14.00 13.95
CA HIS A 55 -8.19 -14.01 15.39
C HIS A 55 -9.61 -14.36 15.85
N VAL A 56 -10.61 -14.39 14.95
CA VAL A 56 -12.01 -14.66 15.31
C VAL A 56 -12.23 -16.09 15.84
N SER A 57 -11.79 -17.11 15.10
CA SER A 57 -11.99 -18.52 15.46
C SER A 57 -10.98 -19.42 14.77
N ARG A 58 -10.90 -20.70 15.18
CA ARG A 58 -10.03 -21.69 14.50
C ARG A 58 -10.41 -21.91 13.04
N GLU A 59 -11.71 -21.94 12.74
CA GLU A 59 -12.22 -22.09 11.39
C GLU A 59 -11.90 -20.86 10.52
N SER A 60 -12.12 -19.66 11.06
CA SER A 60 -11.82 -18.40 10.37
C SER A 60 -10.32 -18.28 10.08
N ARG A 61 -9.47 -18.61 11.07
CA ARG A 61 -8.01 -18.64 10.89
C ARG A 61 -7.58 -19.64 9.81
N HIS A 62 -8.19 -20.82 9.79
CA HIS A 62 -7.86 -21.83 8.77
C HIS A 62 -8.13 -21.30 7.37
N GLU A 63 -9.31 -20.70 7.13
CA GLU A 63 -9.62 -20.12 5.82
C GLU A 63 -8.74 -18.89 5.51
N ALA A 64 -8.48 -18.04 6.49
CA ALA A 64 -7.65 -16.85 6.32
C ALA A 64 -6.19 -17.19 5.93
N LEU A 65 -5.57 -18.20 6.54
CA LEU A 65 -4.19 -18.62 6.23
C LEU A 65 -4.02 -19.25 4.85
N ARG A 66 -5.12 -19.60 4.16
CA ARG A 66 -5.09 -20.01 2.75
C ARG A 66 -4.81 -18.82 1.83
N ILE A 67 -5.24 -17.64 2.25
CA ILE A 67 -5.24 -16.40 1.46
C ILE A 67 -4.08 -15.48 1.91
N TYR A 68 -4.01 -15.17 3.20
CA TYR A 68 -2.96 -14.33 3.77
C TYR A 68 -1.67 -15.13 4.00
N LYS A 69 -0.55 -14.59 3.53
CA LYS A 69 0.80 -15.11 3.79
C LYS A 69 1.62 -14.07 4.51
N LEU A 70 2.70 -14.50 5.15
CA LEU A 70 3.66 -13.58 5.74
C LEU A 70 4.61 -13.11 4.63
N PHE A 71 4.72 -11.81 4.45
CA PHE A 71 5.57 -11.15 3.45
C PHE A 71 6.68 -10.31 4.11
N PHE A 72 7.62 -9.85 3.28
CA PHE A 72 8.64 -8.86 3.61
C PHE A 72 9.69 -9.39 4.60
N ALA A 73 10.20 -10.59 4.35
CA ALA A 73 11.43 -11.06 5.00
C ALA A 73 12.62 -10.22 4.54
N THR A 74 13.59 -10.06 5.41
CA THR A 74 14.92 -9.53 5.13
C THR A 74 15.97 -10.61 5.39
N PRO A 75 17.22 -10.43 4.97
CA PRO A 75 18.28 -11.39 5.27
C PRO A 75 18.45 -11.64 6.78
N SER A 76 18.18 -10.65 7.62
CA SER A 76 18.34 -10.74 9.07
C SER A 76 17.04 -11.03 9.85
N ALA A 77 15.87 -10.86 9.25
CA ALA A 77 14.59 -11.00 9.94
C ALA A 77 13.52 -11.73 9.10
N PRO A 78 12.74 -12.65 9.70
CA PRO A 78 11.70 -13.37 8.97
C PRO A 78 10.48 -12.49 8.64
N SER A 79 9.75 -12.89 7.60
CA SER A 79 8.44 -12.32 7.26
C SER A 79 7.49 -12.40 8.45
N HIS A 80 6.84 -11.29 8.80
CA HIS A 80 5.91 -11.23 9.93
C HIS A 80 4.67 -10.35 9.67
N ILE A 81 4.54 -9.81 8.46
CA ILE A 81 3.39 -9.01 8.06
C ILE A 81 2.47 -9.90 7.23
N TYR A 82 1.26 -10.16 7.73
CA TYR A 82 0.23 -10.83 6.91
C TYR A 82 -0.16 -9.92 5.75
N PHE A 83 -0.09 -10.42 4.53
CA PHE A 83 -0.38 -9.70 3.30
C PHE A 83 -1.13 -10.62 2.32
N ASN A 84 -2.13 -10.06 1.65
CA ASN A 84 -2.81 -10.71 0.52
C ASN A 84 -2.49 -9.96 -0.77
N PRO A 85 -1.54 -10.46 -1.60
CA PRO A 85 -1.06 -9.73 -2.77
C PRO A 85 -2.11 -9.45 -3.85
N SER A 86 -3.23 -10.19 -3.86
CA SER A 86 -4.30 -10.00 -4.82
C SER A 86 -5.23 -8.82 -4.53
N ILE A 87 -5.32 -8.35 -3.27
CA ILE A 87 -6.28 -7.30 -2.87
C ILE A 87 -5.72 -6.26 -1.90
N ASP A 88 -4.68 -6.59 -1.14
CA ASP A 88 -4.07 -5.64 -0.20
C ASP A 88 -3.24 -4.62 -1.00
N THR A 89 -3.30 -3.36 -0.58
CA THR A 89 -2.47 -2.30 -1.15
C THR A 89 -1.21 -2.15 -0.32
N LEU A 90 -0.03 -2.37 -0.92
CA LEU A 90 1.26 -2.07 -0.28
C LEU A 90 1.48 -0.56 -0.29
N TYR A 91 1.40 0.09 0.86
CA TYR A 91 1.63 1.52 0.98
C TYR A 91 2.98 1.79 1.66
N VAL A 92 3.83 2.56 0.99
CA VAL A 92 5.09 3.04 1.57
C VAL A 92 4.96 4.54 1.85
N PRO A 93 4.87 4.93 3.13
CA PRO A 93 4.61 6.31 3.52
C PRO A 93 5.84 7.17 3.28
N ARG A 94 5.62 8.41 2.85
CA ARG A 94 6.67 9.42 2.77
C ARG A 94 6.99 9.96 4.17
N SER A 95 8.27 9.93 4.55
CA SER A 95 8.75 10.66 5.74
C SER A 95 8.57 12.18 5.52
N ARG A 96 8.02 12.89 6.52
CA ARG A 96 7.84 14.36 6.44
C ARG A 96 9.18 15.09 6.50
N GLU A 97 10.12 14.57 7.28
CA GLU A 97 11.43 15.19 7.52
C GLU A 97 12.40 14.90 6.38
N MET A 98 12.46 13.64 5.94
CA MET A 98 13.47 13.17 4.98
C MET A 98 12.92 12.94 3.57
N GLY A 99 11.61 13.09 3.35
CA GLY A 99 10.99 12.76 2.08
C GLY A 99 10.87 11.24 1.90
N TYR A 100 10.94 10.77 0.65
CA TYR A 100 11.30 9.38 0.42
C TYR A 100 12.81 9.28 0.51
N ASP A 101 13.29 8.50 1.48
CA ASP A 101 14.71 8.24 1.67
C ASP A 101 15.16 7.09 0.76
N GLU A 102 16.43 6.69 0.90
CA GLU A 102 17.03 5.56 0.18
C GLU A 102 16.22 4.26 0.37
N THR A 103 15.44 4.13 1.46
CA THR A 103 14.70 2.89 1.75
C THR A 103 13.61 2.58 0.73
N LEU A 104 12.97 3.59 0.12
CA LEU A 104 12.00 3.36 -0.95
C LEU A 104 12.70 2.93 -2.24
N ARG A 105 13.80 3.60 -2.60
CA ARG A 105 14.56 3.30 -3.82
C ARG A 105 15.10 1.88 -3.77
N ASP A 106 15.67 1.52 -2.63
CA ASP A 106 16.39 0.26 -2.43
C ASP A 106 15.50 -0.81 -1.79
N PHE A 107 14.18 -0.59 -1.74
CA PHE A 107 13.19 -1.48 -1.10
C PHE A 107 13.39 -2.95 -1.48
N GLN A 108 13.56 -3.22 -2.78
CA GLN A 108 13.76 -4.57 -3.29
C GLN A 108 15.06 -5.21 -2.77
N SER A 109 16.13 -4.42 -2.59
CA SER A 109 17.42 -4.93 -2.13
C SER A 109 17.41 -5.36 -0.66
N TYR A 110 16.46 -4.87 0.13
CA TYR A 110 16.29 -5.29 1.53
C TYR A 110 15.44 -6.56 1.68
N LEU A 111 14.76 -7.00 0.62
CA LEU A 111 13.98 -8.25 0.66
C LEU A 111 14.91 -9.46 0.57
N ALA A 112 14.68 -10.45 1.44
CA ALA A 112 15.30 -11.76 1.31
C ALA A 112 14.78 -12.53 0.08
N VAL A 113 13.56 -12.24 -0.34
CA VAL A 113 12.89 -12.86 -1.50
C VAL A 113 12.32 -11.75 -2.38
N PRO A 114 13.14 -11.13 -3.25
CA PRO A 114 12.71 -10.04 -4.12
C PRO A 114 11.53 -10.39 -5.03
N GLU A 115 11.38 -11.66 -5.39
CA GLU A 115 10.30 -12.19 -6.23
C GLU A 115 8.91 -12.07 -5.56
N GLU A 116 8.85 -11.82 -4.24
CA GLU A 116 7.59 -11.50 -3.56
C GLU A 116 6.89 -10.29 -4.20
N LEU A 117 7.66 -9.32 -4.70
CA LEU A 117 7.13 -8.13 -5.38
C LEU A 117 6.33 -8.47 -6.64
N ASP A 118 6.69 -9.54 -7.36
CA ASP A 118 5.98 -9.94 -8.58
C ASP A 118 4.54 -10.38 -8.33
N SER A 119 4.23 -10.75 -7.09
CA SER A 119 2.85 -11.09 -6.70
C SER A 119 2.01 -9.86 -6.36
N ILE A 120 2.64 -8.73 -6.03
CA ILE A 120 1.93 -7.52 -5.56
C ILE A 120 1.35 -6.78 -6.75
N HIS A 121 0.04 -6.52 -6.71
CA HIS A 121 -0.67 -5.88 -7.82
C HIS A 121 -1.08 -4.43 -7.55
N ILE A 122 -1.08 -3.99 -6.29
CA ILE A 122 -1.57 -2.66 -5.91
C ILE A 122 -0.59 -2.03 -4.93
N ILE A 123 -0.05 -0.86 -5.28
CA ILE A 123 0.85 -0.09 -4.42
C ILE A 123 0.30 1.30 -4.18
N GLY A 124 0.55 1.87 -3.00
CA GLY A 124 0.19 3.23 -2.63
C GLY A 124 1.42 4.10 -2.46
N LEU A 125 1.39 5.31 -3.02
CA LEU A 125 2.47 6.30 -2.92
C LEU A 125 1.89 7.68 -2.64
N ASP A 126 2.46 8.44 -1.70
CA ASP A 126 2.06 9.82 -1.45
C ASP A 126 2.31 10.68 -2.70
N TYR A 127 1.29 11.39 -3.16
CA TYR A 127 1.46 12.46 -4.14
C TYR A 127 2.13 13.66 -3.46
N VAL A 128 3.11 14.25 -4.15
CA VAL A 128 3.78 15.46 -3.70
C VAL A 128 3.84 16.42 -4.86
N SER A 129 3.33 17.64 -4.66
CA SER A 129 3.37 18.64 -5.71
C SER A 129 4.82 19.04 -6.01
N PRO A 130 5.21 19.14 -7.29
CA PRO A 130 6.53 19.64 -7.67
C PRO A 130 6.85 21.04 -7.12
N LYS A 131 5.82 21.85 -6.80
CA LYS A 131 5.98 23.19 -6.23
C LYS A 131 6.50 23.20 -4.79
N VAL A 132 6.29 22.12 -4.05
CA VAL A 132 6.74 21.97 -2.65
C VAL A 132 7.84 20.93 -2.50
N LYS A 133 8.26 20.32 -3.62
CA LYS A 133 9.36 19.36 -3.69
C LYS A 133 10.66 20.05 -3.27
N ARG A 134 11.38 19.43 -2.34
CA ARG A 134 12.66 19.94 -1.87
C ARG A 134 13.75 19.60 -2.89
N PRO A 135 14.77 20.46 -3.09
CA PRO A 135 15.81 20.23 -4.10
C PRO A 135 16.59 18.92 -3.95
N TRP A 136 16.71 18.38 -2.73
CA TRP A 136 17.43 17.14 -2.44
C TRP A 136 16.55 15.89 -2.42
N GLU A 137 15.22 16.04 -2.54
CA GLU A 137 14.32 14.89 -2.64
C GLU A 137 14.42 14.29 -4.04
N SER A 138 15.31 13.31 -4.18
CA SER A 138 15.43 12.47 -5.36
C SER A 138 14.30 11.46 -5.32
N TYR A 139 13.08 11.88 -5.70
CA TYR A 139 11.99 10.93 -5.88
C TYR A 139 12.45 9.93 -6.93
N ASN A 140 12.62 8.69 -6.49
CA ASN A 140 12.91 7.56 -7.35
C ASN A 140 11.68 6.65 -7.36
N LYS A 141 10.48 7.25 -7.41
CA LYS A 141 9.24 6.49 -7.47
C LYS A 141 9.22 5.66 -8.74
N ALA A 142 9.74 6.21 -9.84
CA ALA A 142 9.88 5.48 -11.10
C ALA A 142 10.76 4.24 -10.96
N VAL A 143 11.90 4.36 -10.26
CA VAL A 143 12.83 3.24 -10.01
C VAL A 143 12.15 2.16 -9.16
N TRP A 144 11.46 2.56 -8.10
CA TRP A 144 10.74 1.61 -7.26
C TRP A 144 9.60 0.92 -8.01
N ILE A 145 8.80 1.65 -8.80
CA ILE A 145 7.73 1.06 -9.64
C ILE A 145 8.32 0.08 -10.67
N ARG A 146 9.52 0.35 -11.19
CA ARG A 146 10.24 -0.58 -12.08
C ARG A 146 10.79 -1.83 -11.41
N SER A 147 10.86 -1.87 -10.08
CA SER A 147 11.28 -3.08 -9.36
C SER A 147 10.24 -4.21 -9.40
N PHE A 148 9.01 -3.91 -9.85
CA PHE A 148 7.95 -4.89 -10.03
C PHE A 148 8.01 -5.47 -11.45
N SER A 149 8.13 -6.79 -11.60
CA SER A 149 8.26 -7.41 -12.93
C SER A 149 6.91 -7.58 -13.66
N ARG A 150 5.80 -7.20 -13.02
CA ARG A 150 4.43 -7.35 -13.54
C ARG A 150 3.69 -6.03 -13.49
N GLU A 151 2.52 -6.00 -14.13
CA GLU A 151 1.60 -4.87 -14.06
C GLU A 151 1.19 -4.56 -12.61
N VAL A 152 1.36 -3.31 -12.21
CA VAL A 152 1.03 -2.80 -10.88
C VAL A 152 0.13 -1.58 -10.99
N GLN A 153 -0.96 -1.58 -10.25
CA GLN A 153 -1.78 -0.41 -10.03
C GLN A 153 -1.13 0.49 -8.98
N VAL A 154 -0.84 1.73 -9.34
CA VAL A 154 -0.29 2.75 -8.43
C VAL A 154 -1.41 3.66 -7.96
N VAL A 155 -1.66 3.64 -6.66
CA VAL A 155 -2.58 4.53 -5.97
C VAL A 155 -1.79 5.74 -5.47
N LEU A 156 -2.01 6.89 -6.09
CA LEU A 156 -1.48 8.17 -5.65
C LEU A 156 -2.32 8.72 -4.50
N VAL A 157 -1.68 8.89 -3.35
CA VAL A 157 -2.31 9.26 -2.09
C VAL A 157 -2.20 10.77 -1.88
N LEU A 158 -3.34 11.45 -1.95
CA LEU A 158 -3.49 12.88 -1.68
C LEU A 158 -3.70 13.07 -0.18
N ARG A 159 -2.72 13.70 0.49
CA ARG A 159 -2.87 14.05 1.90
C ARG A 159 -3.77 15.27 2.04
N VAL A 160 -4.86 15.12 2.79
CA VAL A 160 -5.74 16.23 3.16
C VAL A 160 -4.92 17.24 3.97
N LYS A 161 -5.02 18.52 3.60
CA LYS A 161 -4.41 19.61 4.37
C LYS A 161 -5.19 19.76 5.67
N GLU A 162 -4.73 19.13 6.75
CA GLU A 162 -5.17 19.56 8.07
C GLU A 162 -4.83 21.04 8.25
N GLY A 163 -5.81 21.80 8.71
CA GLY A 163 -5.61 23.17 9.16
C GLY A 163 -4.44 23.22 10.13
N ARG A 164 -3.59 24.25 9.99
CA ARG A 164 -2.40 24.55 10.79
C ARG A 164 -2.41 23.94 12.20
N GLN A 165 -1.28 23.31 12.55
CA GLN A 165 -0.82 22.88 13.87
C GLN A 165 -1.12 21.42 14.27
N ARG A 166 -0.19 20.53 13.91
CA ARG A 166 0.45 19.64 14.89
C ARG A 166 1.90 19.42 14.51
N GLU A 167 2.75 20.21 15.16
CA GLU A 167 4.19 20.04 15.22
C GLU A 167 4.52 18.84 16.12
N MET A 168 5.59 18.13 15.77
CA MET A 168 6.31 17.12 16.54
C MET A 168 5.68 15.71 16.69
N CYS A 169 6.54 14.73 16.36
CA CYS A 169 6.44 13.29 16.57
C CYS A 169 5.49 12.49 15.65
N ASP A 170 6.13 11.56 14.94
CA ASP A 170 5.63 10.53 14.03
C ASP A 170 4.73 9.48 14.71
N GLN A 171 3.61 9.92 15.27
CA GLN A 171 2.60 9.07 15.88
C GLN A 171 1.26 9.25 15.18
N ARG A 172 1.16 8.76 13.93
CA ARG A 172 -0.12 8.26 13.44
C ARG A 172 -0.45 7.01 14.25
N ASP A 173 -1.07 7.21 15.40
CA ASP A 173 -1.57 6.15 16.26
C ASP A 173 -3.01 5.86 15.84
N GLY A 174 -3.18 5.12 14.74
CA GLY A 174 -4.49 4.84 14.17
C GLY A 174 -4.45 4.10 12.83
N ASP A 175 -5.43 3.23 12.61
CA ASP A 175 -5.70 2.67 11.30
C ASP A 175 -6.25 3.80 10.39
N PHE A 176 -5.66 4.00 9.20
CA PHE A 176 -6.16 4.93 8.19
C PHE A 176 -6.72 4.17 6.97
N GLU A 177 -7.65 4.80 6.26
CA GLU A 177 -8.24 4.24 5.04
C GLU A 177 -8.05 5.18 3.85
N PHE A 178 -7.86 4.59 2.67
CA PHE A 178 -7.89 5.33 1.42
C PHE A 178 -9.34 5.61 1.02
N VAL A 179 -9.63 6.89 0.81
CA VAL A 179 -10.95 7.38 0.40
C VAL A 179 -10.89 7.96 -1.00
N GLU A 180 -12.04 8.24 -1.60
CA GLU A 180 -12.04 9.05 -2.82
C GLU A 180 -11.50 10.45 -2.51
N PRO A 181 -10.77 11.06 -3.45
CA PRO A 181 -10.27 12.40 -3.27
C PRO A 181 -11.40 13.43 -3.36
N ASP A 182 -11.32 14.47 -2.52
CA ASP A 182 -12.33 15.55 -2.44
C ASP A 182 -12.10 16.64 -3.51
N GLU A 183 -10.98 16.59 -4.23
CA GLU A 183 -10.61 17.54 -5.26
C GLU A 183 -11.51 17.46 -6.51
N SER A 184 -11.63 18.59 -7.24
CA SER A 184 -12.38 18.63 -8.49
C SER A 184 -11.76 17.75 -9.57
N ALA A 185 -12.57 17.26 -10.51
CA ALA A 185 -12.11 16.43 -11.62
C ALA A 185 -10.97 17.08 -12.43
N GLU A 186 -11.03 18.40 -12.65
CA GLU A 186 -9.98 19.16 -13.34
C GLU A 186 -8.67 19.18 -12.53
N ALA A 187 -8.75 19.36 -11.21
CA ALA A 187 -7.58 19.31 -10.33
C ALA A 187 -6.96 17.92 -10.31
N LEU A 188 -7.79 16.86 -10.26
CA LEU A 188 -7.33 15.47 -10.33
C LEU A 188 -6.64 15.16 -11.67
N GLN A 189 -7.18 15.64 -12.79
CA GLN A 189 -6.55 15.50 -14.11
C GLN A 189 -5.21 16.23 -14.17
N GLN A 190 -5.11 17.44 -13.61
CA GLN A 190 -3.84 18.16 -13.56
C GLN A 190 -2.80 17.44 -12.71
N ILE A 191 -3.20 16.91 -11.55
CA ILE A 191 -2.33 16.11 -10.67
C ILE A 191 -1.78 14.89 -11.42
N LEU A 192 -2.64 14.19 -12.15
CA LEU A 192 -2.23 13.03 -12.95
C LEU A 192 -1.27 13.43 -14.08
N ALA A 193 -1.52 14.56 -14.75
CA ALA A 193 -0.65 15.08 -15.80
C ALA A 193 0.74 15.49 -15.27
N ASP A 194 0.78 16.22 -14.15
CA ASP A 194 2.01 16.64 -13.48
C ASP A 194 2.84 15.44 -13.03
N THR A 195 2.16 14.44 -12.46
CA THR A 195 2.80 13.20 -12.00
C THR A 195 3.40 12.42 -13.17
N ARG A 196 2.71 12.35 -14.31
CA ARG A 196 3.24 11.71 -15.53
C ARG A 196 4.51 12.40 -16.04
N GLU A 197 4.54 13.73 -16.04
CA GLU A 197 5.71 14.49 -16.45
C GLU A 197 6.89 14.33 -15.47
N GLU A 198 6.61 14.21 -14.17
CA GLU A 198 7.63 13.89 -13.16
C GLU A 198 8.23 12.49 -13.40
N PHE A 199 7.39 11.47 -13.59
CA PHE A 199 7.86 10.12 -13.90
C PHE A 199 8.72 10.08 -15.17
N ALA A 200 8.29 10.75 -16.24
CA ALA A 200 9.07 10.83 -17.49
C ALA A 200 10.45 11.47 -17.28
N ARG A 201 10.54 12.51 -16.44
CA ARG A 201 11.81 13.17 -16.10
C ARG A 201 12.72 12.30 -15.21
N GLU A 202 12.17 11.62 -14.22
CA GLU A 202 12.91 10.66 -13.38
C GLU A 202 13.57 9.60 -14.27
N LEU A 203 12.80 9.01 -15.20
CA LEU A 203 13.30 8.00 -16.12
C LEU A 203 14.34 8.54 -17.10
N ALA A 204 14.14 9.74 -17.66
CA ALA A 204 15.10 10.36 -18.58
C ALA A 204 16.42 10.75 -17.89
N GLY A 205 16.37 11.10 -16.59
CA GLY A 205 17.53 11.44 -15.77
C GLY A 205 18.32 10.23 -15.27
N THR A 206 17.74 9.03 -15.31
CA THR A 206 18.39 7.80 -14.84
C THR A 206 19.33 7.25 -15.93
N ARG A 207 20.51 7.87 -16.09
CA ARG A 207 21.67 7.21 -16.71
C ARG A 207 22.42 6.45 -15.61
N TYR A 208 22.84 5.21 -15.86
CA TYR A 208 23.34 4.16 -14.92
C TYR A 208 22.19 3.45 -14.18
N VAL A 209 21.84 2.18 -14.40
CA VAL A 209 22.62 0.96 -14.67
C VAL A 209 21.86 0.12 -15.71
N GLU A 210 22.54 -0.36 -16.76
CA GLU A 210 22.05 -1.49 -17.56
C GLU A 210 22.01 -2.71 -16.63
N LEU A 211 20.84 -2.98 -16.04
CA LEU A 211 20.52 -4.30 -15.54
C LEU A 211 20.01 -5.08 -16.75
N ASP A 212 20.73 -6.17 -17.01
CA ASP A 212 20.60 -7.19 -18.05
C ASP A 212 19.23 -7.24 -18.76
N ASP A 213 19.29 -7.28 -20.09
CA ASP A 213 18.17 -7.46 -21.02
C ASP A 213 17.47 -8.81 -20.78
N GLY A 214 16.61 -8.87 -19.76
CA GLY A 214 15.73 -10.00 -19.46
C GLY A 214 14.27 -9.65 -19.74
N GLN A 215 13.83 -9.79 -21.00
CA GLN A 215 12.43 -9.93 -21.44
C GLN A 215 11.34 -9.41 -20.46
N GLY A 216 11.18 -8.08 -20.35
CA GLY A 216 10.03 -7.47 -19.69
C GLY A 216 9.36 -6.51 -20.66
N GLY A 217 8.17 -6.86 -21.17
CA GLY A 217 7.32 -5.90 -21.89
C GLY A 217 6.97 -4.70 -21.00
N PRO A 218 6.46 -3.59 -21.57
CA PRO A 218 6.17 -2.38 -20.81
C PRO A 218 5.23 -2.68 -19.64
N ILE A 219 5.61 -2.25 -18.44
CA ILE A 219 4.77 -2.42 -17.25
C ILE A 219 3.60 -1.46 -17.40
N ILE A 220 2.39 -2.01 -17.59
CA ILE A 220 1.19 -1.20 -17.57
C ILE A 220 0.93 -0.78 -16.12
N THR A 221 1.16 0.49 -15.82
CA THR A 221 0.92 1.12 -14.52
C THR A 221 -0.40 1.88 -14.56
N ILE A 222 -1.40 1.45 -13.79
CA ILE A 222 -2.66 2.20 -13.66
C ILE A 222 -2.52 3.19 -12.51
N LEU A 223 -2.53 4.49 -12.80
CA LEU A 223 -2.60 5.54 -11.78
C LEU A 223 -4.05 5.73 -11.33
N THR A 224 -4.28 5.60 -10.03
CA THR A 224 -5.56 5.91 -9.36
C THR A 224 -5.31 6.91 -8.26
N LEU A 225 -6.13 7.96 -8.14
CA LEU A 225 -6.01 8.91 -7.02
C LEU A 225 -6.90 8.48 -5.86
N LYS A 226 -6.36 8.55 -4.64
CA LYS A 226 -7.10 8.37 -3.38
C LYS A 226 -6.70 9.44 -2.37
N GLY A 227 -7.65 9.94 -1.60
CA GLY A 227 -7.38 10.73 -0.41
C GLY A 227 -7.08 9.85 0.81
N THR A 228 -6.57 10.45 1.89
CA THR A 228 -6.50 9.81 3.22
C THR A 228 -7.56 10.41 4.13
N ASN A 229 -8.34 9.58 4.83
CA ASN A 229 -9.21 10.07 5.90
C ASN A 229 -8.86 9.40 7.24
N GLU A 230 -8.76 10.20 8.30
CA GLU A 230 -8.79 9.71 9.67
C GLU A 230 -10.26 9.67 10.12
N THR A 231 -10.96 8.61 9.69
CA THR A 231 -12.36 8.31 10.03
C THR A 231 -13.42 9.28 9.49
N GLN A 232 -14.00 8.96 8.32
CA GLN A 232 -15.45 8.82 8.08
C GLN A 232 -15.76 8.56 6.60
N ARG A 233 -16.64 7.58 6.35
CA ARG A 233 -17.12 7.10 5.05
C ARG A 233 -17.79 8.18 4.20
N ILE A 234 -17.64 8.09 2.87
CA ILE A 234 -18.70 8.10 1.81
C ILE A 234 -18.08 7.74 0.44
N LYS A 235 -18.90 7.23 -0.50
CA LYS A 235 -18.57 6.51 -1.75
C LYS A 235 -18.49 7.37 -3.04
N THR A 236 -17.60 6.91 -3.95
CA THR A 236 -17.55 7.02 -5.45
C THR A 236 -17.37 8.40 -6.11
N PRO A 237 -16.71 8.53 -7.31
CA PRO A 237 -16.39 7.51 -8.32
C PRO A 237 -14.89 7.31 -8.65
N ASN A 238 -14.56 6.14 -9.22
CA ASN A 238 -13.22 5.75 -9.69
C ASN A 238 -12.79 6.55 -10.94
N LEU A 239 -11.79 7.41 -10.80
CA LEU A 239 -10.99 7.96 -11.90
C LEU A 239 -9.67 7.18 -11.97
N GLY A 240 -9.57 6.23 -12.90
CA GLY A 240 -8.33 5.51 -13.21
C GLY A 240 -7.77 5.97 -14.55
N LEU A 241 -6.45 6.23 -14.62
CA LEU A 241 -5.72 6.45 -15.87
C LEU A 241 -4.68 5.34 -16.04
N CYS A 242 -4.59 4.79 -17.25
CA CYS A 242 -3.64 3.74 -17.59
C CYS A 242 -2.37 4.37 -18.20
N LEU A 243 -1.19 3.99 -17.70
CA LEU A 243 0.12 4.35 -18.25
C LEU A 243 0.89 3.09 -18.64
N SER A 244 1.74 3.20 -19.64
CA SER A 244 2.75 2.19 -19.98
C SER A 244 4.11 2.79 -19.62
N VAL A 245 4.86 2.14 -18.72
CA VAL A 245 6.17 2.61 -18.18
C VAL A 245 7.29 1.69 -18.66
#